data_AF-A0A537WD13-F1
#
_entry.id   AF-A0A537WD13-F1
#
_cell.length_a   1.000
_cell.length_b   1.000
_cell.length_c   1.000
_cell.angle_alpha   90.00
_cell.angle_beta   90.00
_cell.angle_gamma   90.00
#
_symmetry.space_group_name_H-M   'P 1'
#
loop_
_entity.id
_entity.type
_entity.pdbx_description
1 polymer ?
#
loop_
_entity_poly.entity_id
_entity_poly.type
_entity_poly.pdbx_seq_one_letter_code
_entity_poly.pdbx_strand_id
1 'polypeptide(L)'
;MKARLFASENRKWWTLAAVSFGLFMIMLDNTVVNVALPSMQKSLHIGPNELEWIVVGYALTFATLMLTGGKLADLYGRRLLFI
;
A
#
# COMPACT_ATOMS: atom_id res chain seq x y z
N MET A 1 -29.20 -10.21 -15.15
CA MET A 1 -27.75 -10.08 -15.41
C MET A 1 -26.91 -9.81 -14.15
N LYS A 2 -27.32 -8.92 -13.24
CA LYS A 2 -26.61 -8.62 -11.97
C LYS A 2 -26.38 -9.82 -11.02
N ALA A 3 -27.29 -10.81 -11.04
CA ALA A 3 -27.21 -11.99 -10.18
C ALA A 3 -25.98 -12.90 -10.45
N ARG A 4 -25.37 -12.82 -11.64
CA ARG A 4 -24.15 -13.60 -11.96
C ARG A 4 -22.86 -12.95 -11.44
N LEU A 5 -22.84 -11.64 -11.20
CA LEU A 5 -21.63 -10.94 -10.71
C LEU A 5 -21.26 -11.34 -9.28
N PHE A 6 -22.25 -11.69 -8.45
CA PHE A 6 -22.05 -12.11 -7.06
C PHE A 6 -22.26 -13.62 -6.84
N ALA A 7 -22.39 -14.39 -7.92
CA ALA A 7 -22.44 -15.84 -7.83
C ALA A 7 -21.15 -16.39 -7.21
N SER A 8 -21.25 -17.47 -6.44
CA SER A 8 -20.11 -18.11 -5.75
C SER A 8 -18.94 -18.43 -6.69
N GLU A 9 -19.25 -18.73 -7.95
CA GLU A 9 -18.29 -18.98 -9.03
C GLU A 9 -17.40 -17.75 -9.34
N ASN A 10 -17.94 -16.53 -9.21
CA ASN A 10 -17.23 -15.28 -9.49
C ASN A 10 -16.51 -14.65 -8.28
N ARG A 11 -16.62 -15.23 -7.07
CA ARG A 11 -15.91 -14.73 -5.87
C ARG A 11 -14.39 -14.69 -6.05
N LYS A 12 -13.82 -15.60 -6.83
CA LYS A 12 -12.37 -15.66 -7.11
C LYS A 12 -11.91 -14.41 -7.86
N TRP A 13 -12.68 -13.95 -8.85
CA TRP A 13 -12.38 -12.74 -9.62
C TRP A 13 -12.48 -11.47 -8.78
N TRP A 14 -13.46 -11.39 -7.87
CA TRP A 14 -13.55 -10.29 -6.92
C TRP A 14 -12.40 -10.27 -5.91
N THR A 15 -11.97 -11.44 -5.44
CA THR A 15 -10.78 -11.55 -4.58
C THR A 15 -9.53 -11.10 -5.32
N LEU A 16 -9.38 -11.52 -6.59
CA LEU A 16 -8.27 -11.09 -7.44
C LEU A 16 -8.29 -9.58 -7.65
N ALA A 17 -9.44 -8.99 -7.99
CA ALA A 17 -9.59 -7.55 -8.17
C ALA A 17 -9.22 -6.77 -6.90
N ALA A 18 -9.68 -7.25 -5.73
CA ALA A 18 -9.36 -6.64 -4.44
C ALA A 18 -7.84 -6.68 -4.17
N VAL A 19 -7.20 -7.85 -4.30
CA VAL A 19 -5.75 -8.00 -4.07
C VAL A 19 -4.93 -7.18 -5.07
N SER A 20 -5.31 -7.19 -6.36
CA SER A 20 -4.66 -6.38 -7.38
C SER A 20 -4.79 -4.88 -7.10
N PHE A 21 -5.94 -4.43 -6.59
CA PHE A 21 -6.13 -3.04 -6.18
C PHE A 21 -5.27 -2.67 -4.98
N GLY A 22 -5.15 -3.57 -4.00
CA GLY A 22 -4.21 -3.38 -2.87
C GLY A 22 -2.76 -3.24 -3.34
N LEU A 23 -2.31 -4.11 -4.25
CA LEU A 23 -0.97 -4.02 -4.86
C LEU A 23 -0.77 -2.73 -5.67
N PHE A 24 -1.80 -2.32 -6.41
CA PHE A 24 -1.80 -1.05 -7.13
C PHE A 24 -1.63 0.14 -6.17
N MET A 25 -2.39 0.18 -5.07
CA MET A 25 -2.30 1.24 -4.07
C MET A 25 -0.89 1.31 -3.44
N ILE A 26 -0.27 0.16 -3.17
CA ILE A 26 1.12 0.12 -2.66
C ILE A 26 2.09 0.76 -3.63
N MET A 27 1.97 0.47 -4.93
CA MET A 27 2.83 1.08 -5.95
C MET A 27 2.56 2.57 -6.11
N LEU A 28 1.29 2.97 -6.11
CA LEU A 28 0.87 4.37 -6.17
C LEU A 28 1.49 5.17 -5.01
N ASP A 29 1.42 4.67 -3.79
CA ASP A 29 1.96 5.37 -2.60
C ASP A 29 3.48 5.59 -2.71
N ASN A 30 4.22 4.56 -3.16
CA ASN A 30 5.65 4.67 -3.41
C ASN A 30 5.98 5.76 -4.46
N THR A 31 5.18 5.87 -5.52
CA THR A 31 5.40 6.90 -6.54
C THR A 31 5.09 8.30 -6.04
N VAL A 32 4.07 8.47 -5.19
CA VAL A 32 3.69 9.78 -4.65
C VAL A 32 4.82 10.40 -3.83
N VAL A 33 5.47 9.60 -2.97
CA VAL A 33 6.61 10.06 -2.17
C VAL A 33 7.74 10.54 -3.09
N ASN A 34 8.10 9.75 -4.10
CA ASN A 34 9.17 10.10 -5.04
C ASN A 34 8.86 11.36 -5.87
N VAL A 35 7.61 11.53 -6.31
CA VAL A 35 7.16 12.73 -7.03
C VAL A 35 7.15 13.97 -6.13
N ALA A 36 6.93 13.81 -4.82
CA ALA A 36 6.93 14.90 -3.85
C ALA A 36 8.34 15.35 -3.43
N LEU A 37 9.38 14.52 -3.58
CA LEU A 37 10.75 14.83 -3.14
C LEU A 37 11.28 16.18 -3.67
N PRO A 38 11.16 16.52 -4.98
CA PRO A 38 11.65 17.82 -5.47
C PRO A 38 10.89 19.02 -4.88
N SER A 39 9.60 18.84 -4.58
CA SER A 39 8.79 19.87 -3.92
C SER A 39 9.21 20.06 -2.47
N MET A 40 9.40 18.96 -1.73
CA MET A 40 9.92 18.97 -0.36
C MET A 40 11.32 19.60 -0.29
N GLN A 41 12.19 19.28 -1.24
CA GLN A 41 13.53 19.87 -1.32
C GLN A 41 13.47 21.40 -1.42
N LYS A 42 12.62 21.92 -2.33
CA LYS A 42 12.47 23.36 -2.57
C LYS A 42 11.80 24.09 -1.40
N SER A 43 10.79 23.48 -0.78
CA SER A 43 10.05 24.12 0.31
C SER A 43 10.83 24.11 1.63
N LEU A 44 11.53 23.02 1.93
CA LEU A 44 12.27 22.83 3.18
C LEU A 44 13.75 23.24 3.08
N HIS A 45 14.24 23.58 1.87
CA HIS A 45 15.64 23.97 1.62
C HIS A 45 16.65 22.91 2.09
N ILE A 46 16.29 21.63 1.96
CA ILE A 46 17.08 20.49 2.43
C ILE A 46 17.99 19.92 1.33
N GLY A 47 19.07 19.28 1.76
CA GLY A 47 20.04 18.64 0.87
C GLY A 47 19.62 17.23 0.43
N PRO A 48 20.42 16.59 -0.44
CA PRO A 48 20.17 15.23 -0.93
C PRO A 48 20.18 14.16 0.17
N ASN A 49 21.02 14.34 1.19
CA ASN A 49 21.15 13.40 2.31
C ASN A 49 19.86 13.36 3.14
N GLU A 50 19.26 14.51 3.42
CA GLU A 50 18.00 14.59 4.14
C GLU A 50 16.84 13.97 3.34
N LEU A 51 16.84 14.13 2.01
CA LEU A 51 15.86 13.49 1.13
C LEU A 51 15.99 11.95 1.18
N GLU A 52 17.21 11.42 1.20
CA GLU A 52 17.44 9.99 1.34
C GLU A 52 16.90 9.46 2.67
N TRP A 53 17.13 10.18 3.76
CA TRP A 53 16.57 9.84 5.07
C TRP A 53 15.04 9.87 5.11
N ILE A 54 14.39 10.76 4.35
CA ILE A 54 12.92 10.77 4.21
C ILE A 54 12.44 9.47 3.55
N VAL A 55 13.09 9.05 2.46
CA VAL A 55 12.74 7.81 1.74
C VAL A 55 12.96 6.59 2.65
N VAL A 56 14.09 6.53 3.35
CA VAL A 56 14.40 5.45 4.29
C VAL A 56 13.40 5.42 5.45
N GLY A 57 13.05 6.57 6.02
CA GLY A 57 12.08 6.68 7.12
C GLY A 57 10.68 6.21 6.70
N TYR A 58 10.23 6.59 5.51
CA TYR A 58 9.00 6.08 4.92
C TYR A 58 9.06 4.56 4.75
N ALA A 59 10.12 4.02 4.14
CA ALA A 59 10.26 2.59 3.90
C ALA A 59 10.28 1.78 5.22
N LEU A 60 10.97 2.27 6.25
CA LEU A 60 11.04 1.63 7.56
C LEU A 60 9.68 1.60 8.25
N THR A 61 8.96 2.72 8.22
CA THR A 61 7.61 2.82 8.81
C THR A 61 6.65 1.88 8.09
N PHE A 62 6.68 1.90 6.75
CA PHE A 62 5.88 1.01 5.92
C PHE A 62 6.18 -0.46 6.22
N ALA A 63 7.46 -0.86 6.24
CA ALA A 63 7.86 -2.24 6.53
C ALA A 63 7.39 -2.70 7.92
N THR A 64 7.54 -1.85 8.94
CA THR A 64 7.14 -2.18 10.31
C THR A 64 5.63 -2.39 10.42
N LEU A 65 4.85 -1.48 9.82
CA LEU A 65 3.40 -1.60 9.78
C LEU A 65 2.94 -2.79 8.94
N MET A 66 3.60 -3.06 7.81
CA MET A 66 3.29 -4.19 6.94
C MET A 66 3.53 -5.54 7.64
N LEU A 67 4.66 -5.69 8.34
CA LEU A 67 4.95 -6.89 9.13
C LEU A 67 3.93 -7.08 10.25
N THR A 68 3.57 -5.99 10.94
CA THR A 68 2.56 -6.00 12.00
C THR A 68 1.18 -6.38 11.44
N GLY A 69 0.77 -5.76 10.33
CA GLY A 69 -0.47 -6.05 9.63
C GLY A 69 -0.52 -7.49 9.12
N GLY A 70 0.59 -8.02 8.60
CA GLY A 70 0.71 -9.43 8.21
C GLY A 70 0.47 -10.38 9.38
N LYS A 71 1.10 -10.10 10.54
CA LYS A 71 0.85 -10.88 11.76
C LYS A 71 -0.60 -10.79 12.23
N LEU A 72 -1.20 -9.61 12.19
CA LEU A 72 -2.61 -9.46 12.56
C LEU A 72 -3.54 -10.18 11.57
N ALA A 73 -3.20 -10.19 10.27
CA ALA A 73 -3.94 -10.94 9.25
C ALA A 73 -3.86 -12.46 9.46
N ASP A 74 -2.72 -12.97 9.94
CA ASP A 74 -2.58 -14.38 10.30
C ASP A 74 -3.44 -14.76 11.52
N LEU A 75 -3.54 -13.86 12.52
CA LEU A 75 -4.27 -14.11 13.76
C LEU A 75 -5.78 -13.94 13.61
N TYR A 76 -6.23 -12.84 13.00
CA TYR A 76 -7.65 -12.46 12.91
C TYR A 76 -8.29 -12.85 11.57
N GLY A 77 -7.49 -13.30 10.62
CA GLY A 77 -7.92 -13.74 9.30
C GLY A 77 -7.70 -12.69 8.21
N ARG A 78 -7.01 -13.12 7.14
CA ARG A 78 -6.62 -12.33 5.96
C ARG A 78 -7.75 -11.54 5.27
N ARG A 79 -9.01 -11.97 5.37
CA ARG A 79 -10.14 -11.27 4.75
C ARG A 79 -10.62 -10.07 5.58
N LEU A 80 -10.58 -10.19 6.91
CA LEU A 80 -10.99 -9.13 7.83
C LEU A 80 -10.00 -7.98 7.81
N LEU A 81 -8.70 -8.28 7.72
CA LEU A 81 -7.63 -7.29 7.71
C LEU A 81 -7.40 -6.62 6.35
N PHE A 82 -7.96 -7.17 5.27
CA PHE A 82 -7.89 -6.56 3.94
C PHE A 82 -9.00 -5.52 3.72
N ILE A 83 -10.06 -5.55 4.53
CA ILE A 83 -11.25 -4.69 4.44
C ILE A 83 -11.14 -3.60 5.50
#